data_AF-A0A351STM3-F1
#
_entry.id   AF-A0A351STM3-F1
#
_cell.length_a   1.000
_cell.length_b   1.000
_cell.length_c   1.000
_cell.angle_alpha   90.00
_cell.angle_beta   90.00
_cell.angle_gamma   90.00
#
_symmetry.space_group_name_H-M   'P 1'
#
loop_
_entity.id
_entity.type
_entity.pdbx_description
1 polymer ?
#
loop_
_entity_poly.entity_id
_entity_poly.type
_entity_poly.pdbx_seq_one_letter_code
_entity_poly.pdbx_strand_id
1 'polypeptide(L)'
;MAYGASLGAEEKMGSLFQSDTLLPAQYFDTVRRKANSEPEKKLMLAILEDAIDCFQKYIFARDGRGKGIFREAEDWILEENSDLLFSFENIWEVLGFNPKYVRKGLLLWKEMKLAERSRSKNGRG
;
A
#
# COMPACT_ATOMS: atom_id res chain seq x y z
N MET A 1 20.54 54.59 18.95
CA MET A 1 21.19 54.01 17.74
C MET A 1 22.48 53.35 18.21
N ALA A 2 22.88 52.15 17.82
CA ALA A 2 22.55 51.39 16.62
C ALA A 2 22.55 49.87 16.87
N TYR A 3 21.89 49.21 15.95
CA TYR A 3 21.39 47.85 15.88
C TYR A 3 22.54 46.89 15.54
N GLY A 4 22.68 45.79 16.28
CA GLY A 4 23.79 44.86 16.07
C GLY A 4 23.51 43.47 16.63
N ALA A 5 22.36 42.87 16.31
CA ALA A 5 22.06 41.49 16.69
C ALA A 5 21.20 40.76 15.64
N SER A 6 21.37 41.04 14.34
CA SER A 6 20.70 40.25 13.28
C SER A 6 21.64 39.42 12.41
N LEU A 7 22.97 39.58 12.52
CA LEU A 7 23.90 38.94 11.56
C LEU A 7 24.15 37.44 11.81
N GLY A 8 23.85 36.93 13.00
CA GLY A 8 24.10 35.51 13.34
C GLY A 8 22.95 34.55 13.01
N ALA A 9 21.74 35.05 12.78
CA ALA A 9 20.59 34.22 12.45
C ALA A 9 20.52 33.91 10.95
N GLU A 10 20.96 34.84 10.10
CA GLU A 10 20.90 34.66 8.64
C GLU A 10 21.95 33.68 8.11
N GLU A 11 23.11 33.59 8.75
CA GLU A 11 24.18 32.63 8.37
C GLU A 11 23.78 31.17 8.65
N LYS A 12 23.01 30.92 9.73
CA LYS A 12 22.46 29.59 10.04
C LYS A 12 21.36 29.14 9.07
N MET A 13 20.61 30.09 8.50
CA MET A 13 19.56 29.79 7.52
C MET A 13 20.18 29.30 6.20
N GLY A 14 21.32 29.86 5.79
CA GLY A 14 22.04 29.47 4.58
C GLY A 14 22.53 28.03 4.57
N SER A 15 22.83 27.45 5.74
CA SER A 15 23.25 26.04 5.87
C SER A 15 22.09 25.05 5.70
N LEU A 16 20.84 25.46 5.91
CA LEU A 16 19.67 24.58 5.74
C LEU A 16 19.25 24.39 4.28
N PHE A 17 19.72 25.28 3.39
CA PHE A 17 19.45 25.26 1.95
C PHE A 17 20.70 24.97 1.11
N GLN A 18 21.78 24.48 1.73
CA GLN A 18 22.92 23.96 0.97
C GLN A 18 22.44 22.72 0.22
N SER A 19 22.28 22.83 -1.10
CA SER A 19 22.17 21.65 -1.96
C SER A 19 23.45 20.86 -1.80
N ASP A 20 23.39 19.78 -1.02
CA ASP A 20 24.46 18.80 -0.97
C ASP A 20 24.73 18.34 -2.40
N THR A 21 25.85 18.79 -2.96
CA THR A 21 26.29 18.37 -4.29
C THR A 21 26.82 16.94 -4.12
N LEU A 22 25.90 15.99 -4.14
CA LEU A 22 26.23 14.58 -3.97
C LEU A 22 27.02 14.11 -5.19
N LEU A 23 28.20 13.53 -4.95
CA LEU A 23 28.93 12.77 -5.96
C LEU A 23 28.02 11.65 -6.49
N PRO A 24 28.07 11.29 -7.79
CA PRO A 24 27.22 10.24 -8.35
C PRO A 24 27.24 8.95 -7.52
N ALA A 25 28.39 8.54 -7.00
CA ALA A 25 28.51 7.36 -6.13
C ALA A 25 27.73 7.49 -4.81
N GLN A 26 27.72 8.69 -4.18
CA GLN A 26 26.94 8.97 -2.96
C GLN A 26 25.45 9.16 -3.26
N TYR A 27 25.11 9.72 -4.42
CA TYR A 27 23.75 9.75 -4.95
C TYR A 27 23.24 8.32 -5.14
N PHE A 28 23.98 7.45 -5.84
CA PHE A 28 23.60 6.05 -6.02
C PHE A 28 23.54 5.29 -4.69
N ASP A 29 24.41 5.58 -3.72
CA ASP A 29 24.36 4.90 -2.42
C ASP A 29 23.18 5.39 -1.56
N THR A 30 22.85 6.68 -1.61
CA THR A 30 21.65 7.25 -0.95
C THR A 30 20.36 6.81 -1.62
N VAL A 31 20.33 6.81 -2.95
CA VAL A 31 19.24 6.28 -3.78
C VAL A 31 19.10 4.78 -3.56
N ARG A 32 20.18 4.01 -3.42
CA ARG A 32 20.11 2.57 -3.13
C ARG A 32 19.64 2.28 -1.71
N ARG A 33 20.00 3.11 -0.73
CA ARG A 33 19.46 3.07 0.63
C ARG A 33 17.97 3.47 0.68
N LYS A 34 17.54 4.47 -0.08
CA LYS A 34 16.11 4.82 -0.29
C LYS A 34 15.36 3.78 -1.14
N ALA A 35 16.03 3.14 -2.08
CA ALA A 35 15.47 2.09 -2.94
C ALA A 35 15.23 0.78 -2.19
N ASN A 36 15.84 0.60 -1.01
CA ASN A 36 15.54 -0.51 -0.09
C ASN A 36 14.22 -0.33 0.69
N SER A 37 13.22 0.23 -0.01
CA SER A 37 11.82 0.46 0.38
C SER A 37 11.61 1.63 1.33
N GLU A 38 11.16 2.74 0.75
CA GLU A 38 10.47 3.84 1.44
C GLU A 38 9.49 3.25 2.47
N PRO A 39 9.54 3.66 3.76
CA PRO A 39 8.68 3.12 4.81
C PRO A 39 7.20 3.21 4.45
N GLU A 40 6.82 4.21 3.66
CA GLU A 40 5.49 4.39 3.09
C GLU A 40 5.11 3.24 2.14
N LYS A 41 6.00 2.86 1.21
CA LYS A 41 5.77 1.72 0.30
C LYS A 41 5.72 0.40 1.06
N LYS A 42 6.51 0.24 2.13
CA LYS A 42 6.41 -0.94 3.01
C LYS A 42 5.06 -1.01 3.69
N LEU A 43 4.57 0.11 4.21
CA LEU A 43 3.25 0.20 4.82
C LEU A 43 2.14 -0.13 3.81
N MET A 44 2.23 0.42 2.59
CA MET A 44 1.29 0.14 1.51
C MET A 44 1.22 -1.36 1.16
N LEU A 45 2.39 -2.02 1.07
CA LEU A 45 2.46 -3.47 0.85
C LEU A 45 1.87 -4.25 2.02
N ALA A 46 2.14 -3.84 3.26
CA ALA A 46 1.57 -4.50 4.44
C ALA A 46 0.04 -4.39 4.48
N ILE A 47 -0.52 -3.24 4.12
CA ILE A 47 -1.97 -3.03 4.01
C ILE A 47 -2.56 -3.93 2.92
N LEU A 48 -1.92 -4.00 1.76
CA LEU A 48 -2.37 -4.90 0.68
C LEU A 48 -2.33 -6.38 1.10
N GLU A 49 -1.24 -6.80 1.73
CA GLU A 49 -1.05 -8.18 2.17
C GLU A 49 -2.12 -8.56 3.21
N ASP A 50 -2.36 -7.71 4.20
CA ASP A 50 -3.39 -7.93 5.22
C ASP A 50 -4.81 -8.00 4.63
N ALA A 51 -5.15 -7.09 3.73
CA ALA A 51 -6.46 -7.08 3.07
C ALA A 51 -6.68 -8.34 2.22
N ILE A 52 -5.66 -8.76 1.45
CA ILE A 52 -5.73 -9.97 0.63
C ILE A 52 -5.78 -11.23 1.53
N ASP A 53 -5.00 -11.30 2.61
CA ASP A 53 -5.08 -12.42 3.56
C ASP A 53 -6.47 -12.51 4.18
N CYS A 54 -7.03 -11.38 4.64
CA CYS A 54 -8.39 -11.32 5.17
C CYS A 54 -9.43 -11.78 4.14
N PHE A 55 -9.35 -11.28 2.91
CA PHE A 55 -10.24 -11.68 1.82
C PHE A 55 -10.16 -13.20 1.55
N GLN A 56 -8.95 -13.77 1.49
CA GLN A 56 -8.78 -15.18 1.17
C GLN A 56 -9.15 -16.09 2.33
N LYS A 57 -8.77 -15.73 3.56
CA LYS A 57 -8.96 -16.52 4.77
C LYS A 57 -10.43 -16.63 5.17
N TYR A 58 -11.19 -15.54 5.02
CA TYR A 58 -12.58 -15.48 5.48
C TYR A 58 -13.62 -15.76 4.39
N ILE A 59 -13.21 -16.10 3.15
CA ILE A 59 -14.12 -16.42 2.03
C ILE A 59 -15.16 -17.53 2.37
N PHE A 60 -14.81 -18.44 3.27
CA PHE A 60 -15.70 -19.52 3.72
C PHE A 60 -16.20 -19.36 5.17
N ALA A 61 -16.02 -18.19 5.77
CA ALA A 61 -16.45 -17.92 7.14
C ALA A 61 -17.96 -18.13 7.30
N ARG A 62 -18.34 -18.76 8.41
CA ARG A 62 -19.75 -19.08 8.72
C ARG A 62 -20.30 -18.22 9.85
N ASP A 63 -19.44 -17.77 10.75
CA ASP A 63 -19.76 -16.85 11.84
C ASP A 63 -19.91 -15.41 11.35
N GLY A 64 -20.68 -14.61 12.09
CA GLY A 64 -20.97 -13.22 11.73
C GLY A 64 -19.72 -12.34 11.68
N ARG A 65 -18.76 -12.56 12.58
CA ARG A 65 -17.51 -11.79 12.63
C ARG A 65 -16.66 -12.04 11.39
N GLY A 66 -16.40 -13.30 11.03
CA GLY A 66 -15.63 -13.63 9.84
C GLY A 66 -16.27 -13.14 8.55
N LYS A 67 -17.60 -13.17 8.44
CA LYS A 67 -18.32 -12.56 7.30
C LYS A 67 -18.15 -11.05 7.23
N GLY A 68 -18.14 -10.37 8.39
CA GLY A 68 -17.86 -8.94 8.48
C GLY A 68 -16.47 -8.61 7.95
N ILE A 69 -15.44 -9.31 8.43
CA ILE A 69 -14.05 -9.11 7.99
C ILE A 69 -13.90 -9.38 6.49
N PHE A 70 -14.51 -10.44 5.98
CA PHE A 70 -14.48 -10.73 4.54
C PHE A 70 -15.12 -9.59 3.73
N ARG A 71 -16.28 -9.09 4.16
CA ARG A 71 -17.00 -8.03 3.46
C ARG A 71 -16.23 -6.72 3.50
N GLU A 72 -15.65 -6.36 4.63
CA GLU A 72 -14.82 -5.17 4.76
C GLU A 72 -13.61 -5.21 3.81
N ALA A 73 -12.91 -6.34 3.75
CA ALA A 73 -11.80 -6.54 2.81
C ALA A 73 -12.28 -6.50 1.35
N GLU A 74 -13.40 -7.13 1.03
CA GLU A 74 -13.99 -7.12 -0.32
C GLU A 74 -14.41 -5.71 -0.74
N ASP A 75 -15.11 -4.98 0.12
CA ASP A 75 -15.57 -3.61 -0.14
C ASP A 75 -14.36 -2.69 -0.37
N TRP A 76 -13.30 -2.81 0.42
CA TRP A 76 -12.06 -2.05 0.23
C TRP A 76 -11.32 -2.41 -1.08
N ILE A 77 -11.23 -3.69 -1.44
CA ILE A 77 -10.61 -4.14 -2.70
C ILE A 77 -11.39 -3.61 -3.91
N LEU A 78 -12.72 -3.55 -3.83
CA LEU A 78 -13.62 -3.18 -4.92
C LEU A 78 -13.97 -1.69 -4.97
N GLU A 79 -13.60 -0.90 -3.96
CA GLU A 79 -13.83 0.56 -3.91
C GLU A 79 -13.18 1.25 -5.12
N GLU A 80 -13.93 1.97 -5.95
CA GLU A 80 -13.41 2.69 -7.13
C GLU A 80 -13.35 4.20 -6.90
N ASN A 81 -12.40 4.88 -7.55
CA ASN A 81 -12.29 6.36 -7.54
C ASN A 81 -12.14 6.95 -6.14
N SER A 82 -11.30 6.32 -5.31
CA SER A 82 -11.03 6.76 -3.94
C SER A 82 -9.84 7.71 -3.92
N ASP A 83 -10.06 8.92 -3.41
CA ASP A 83 -9.01 9.95 -3.24
C ASP A 83 -8.08 9.64 -2.04
N LEU A 84 -8.31 8.56 -1.31
CA LEU A 84 -7.53 8.19 -0.12
C LEU A 84 -6.16 7.65 -0.52
N LEU A 85 -5.10 8.14 0.13
CA LEU A 85 -3.70 7.73 -0.15
C LEU A 85 -3.47 6.21 -0.07
N PHE A 86 -4.20 5.53 0.83
CA PHE A 86 -4.14 4.09 1.04
C PHE A 86 -5.36 3.36 0.49
N SER A 87 -6.01 3.92 -0.54
CA SER A 87 -6.99 3.15 -1.30
C SER A 87 -6.30 2.04 -2.07
N PHE A 88 -7.02 0.95 -2.33
CA PHE A 88 -6.51 -0.17 -3.12
C PHE A 88 -5.94 0.31 -4.46
N GLU A 89 -6.68 1.17 -5.17
CA GLU A 89 -6.30 1.71 -6.47
C GLU A 89 -4.99 2.51 -6.39
N ASN A 90 -4.91 3.48 -5.48
CA ASN A 90 -3.75 4.36 -5.34
C ASN A 90 -2.50 3.59 -4.91
N ILE A 91 -2.64 2.56 -4.07
CA ILE A 91 -1.49 1.73 -3.69
C ILE A 91 -0.92 1.00 -4.91
N TRP A 92 -1.75 0.33 -5.71
CA TRP A 92 -1.24 -0.38 -6.89
C TRP A 92 -0.63 0.57 -7.92
N GLU A 93 -1.20 1.76 -8.11
CA GLU A 93 -0.63 2.79 -8.98
C GLU A 93 0.75 3.27 -8.50
N VAL A 94 0.91 3.55 -7.20
CA VAL A 94 2.20 3.93 -6.60
C VAL A 94 3.24 2.81 -6.72
N LEU A 95 2.80 1.55 -6.66
CA LEU A 95 3.64 0.38 -6.85
C LEU A 95 3.91 0.05 -8.34
N GLY A 96 3.25 0.74 -9.29
CA GLY A 96 3.45 0.56 -10.72
C GLY A 96 2.67 -0.60 -11.34
N PHE A 97 1.61 -1.09 -10.68
CA PHE A 97 0.75 -2.16 -11.16
C PHE A 97 -0.62 -1.65 -11.59
N ASN A 98 -1.32 -2.42 -12.43
CA ASN A 98 -2.69 -2.11 -12.84
C ASN A 98 -3.70 -2.66 -11.81
N PRO A 99 -4.42 -1.80 -11.06
CA PRO A 99 -5.36 -2.22 -10.02
C PRO A 99 -6.52 -3.05 -10.60
N LYS A 100 -7.00 -2.73 -11.80
CA LYS A 100 -8.09 -3.45 -12.48
C LYS A 100 -7.70 -4.89 -12.79
N TYR A 101 -6.44 -5.12 -13.16
CA TYR A 101 -5.94 -6.47 -13.41
C TYR A 101 -5.96 -7.31 -12.13
N VAL A 102 -5.50 -6.75 -11.02
CA VAL A 102 -5.49 -7.45 -9.72
C VAL A 102 -6.91 -7.75 -9.25
N ARG A 103 -7.84 -6.79 -9.35
CA ARG A 103 -9.27 -7.00 -9.01
C ARG A 103 -9.86 -8.16 -9.79
N LYS A 104 -9.65 -8.18 -11.10
CA LYS A 104 -10.12 -9.27 -11.95
C LYS A 104 -9.55 -10.62 -11.49
N GLY A 105 -8.27 -10.68 -11.14
CA GLY A 105 -7.64 -11.88 -10.60
C GLY A 105 -8.28 -12.35 -9.29
N LEU A 106 -8.51 -11.44 -8.35
CA LEU A 106 -9.12 -11.75 -7.04
C LEU A 106 -10.58 -12.23 -7.17
N LEU A 107 -11.36 -11.61 -8.06
CA LEU A 107 -12.74 -12.01 -8.33
C LEU A 107 -12.82 -13.40 -8.96
N LEU A 108 -11.99 -13.66 -9.98
CA LEU A 108 -11.92 -15.00 -10.61
C LEU A 108 -11.49 -16.06 -9.59
N TRP A 109 -10.50 -15.75 -8.75
CA TRP A 109 -10.08 -16.65 -7.67
C TRP A 109 -11.23 -16.94 -6.70
N LYS A 110 -12.00 -15.92 -6.29
CA LYS A 110 -13.17 -16.07 -5.42
C LYS A 110 -14.21 -17.01 -6.04
N GLU A 111 -14.55 -16.79 -7.31
CA GLU A 111 -15.50 -17.64 -8.04
C GLU A 111 -15.05 -19.10 -8.12
N MET A 112 -13.77 -19.32 -8.47
CA MET A 112 -13.18 -20.66 -8.52
C MET A 112 -13.25 -21.36 -7.16
N LYS A 113 -12.91 -20.67 -6.07
CA LYS A 113 -12.96 -21.24 -4.72
C LYS A 113 -14.37 -21.60 -4.28
N LEU A 114 -15.36 -20.77 -4.60
CA LEU A 114 -16.77 -21.06 -4.32
C LEU A 114 -17.27 -22.27 -5.13
N ALA A 115 -16.86 -22.39 -6.40
CA ALA A 115 -17.20 -23.53 -7.25
C ALA A 115 -16.54 -24.84 -6.79
N GLU A 116 -15.28 -24.81 -6.37
CA GLU A 116 -14.59 -25.96 -5.76
C GLU A 116 -15.34 -26.46 -4.51
N ARG A 117 -15.80 -25.53 -3.68
CA ARG A 117 -16.52 -25.84 -2.44
C ARG A 117 -17.90 -26.45 -2.70
N SER A 118 -18.62 -26.00 -3.74
CA SER A 118 -19.92 -26.58 -4.09
C SER A 118 -19.79 -27.99 -4.66
N ARG A 119 -18.78 -28.23 -5.52
CA ARG A 119 -18.46 -29.57 -6.05
C ARG A 119 -18.13 -30.57 -4.94
N SER A 120 -17.33 -30.17 -3.96
CA SER A 120 -16.99 -31.03 -2.81
C SER A 120 -18.19 -31.36 -1.92
N LYS A 121 -19.24 -30.53 -1.90
CA LYS A 121 -20.48 -30.82 -1.16
C LYS A 121 -21.36 -31.80 -1.93
N ASN A 122 -21.44 -31.70 -3.26
CA ASN A 122 -22.29 -32.56 -4.09
C ASN A 122 -21.72 -33.98 -4.29
N GLY A 123 -20.41 -34.21 -4.13
CA GLY A 123 -19.81 -35.55 -4.24
C GLY A 123 -19.78 -36.38 -2.95
N ARG A 124 -20.42 -35.92 -1.87
CA ARG A 124 -20.50 -36.62 -0.57
C ARG A 124 -21.94 -37.02 -0.19
N GLY A 125 -22.85 -37.02 -1.16
CA GLY A 125 -24.25 -37.45 -1.02
C GLY A 125 -24.45 -38.86 -1.52
#